data_AF-R9JFT2-F1
#
_entry.id   AF-R9JFT2-F1
#
_cell.length_a   1.000
_cell.length_b   1.000
_cell.length_c   1.000
_cell.angle_alpha   90.00
_cell.angle_beta   90.00
_cell.angle_gamma   90.00
#
_symmetry.space_group_name_H-M   'P 1'
#
loop_
_entity.id
_entity.type
_entity.pdbx_description
1 polymer ?
#
loop_
_entity_poly.entity_id
_entity_poly.type
_entity_poly.pdbx_seq_one_letter_code
_entity_poly.pdbx_strand_id
1 'polypeptide(L)'
;MKKQVRLLKIVFDFLEHLSEEQLELLISKRARLKLDIGREVREEFTTEICIDEVCDEIEKFTTREEAKQYIEGLSLLKVDLKAIAKRYNIPLGSKDTNVQIIDKLVENVVGSKLKFDALLNTDLKR
;
A
#
# COMPACT_ATOMS: atom_id res chain seq x y z
N MET A 1 7.32 -39.81 3.62
CA MET A 1 5.84 -39.78 3.47
C MET A 1 5.19 -38.57 4.15
N LYS A 2 5.49 -38.25 5.42
CA LYS A 2 4.82 -37.12 6.12
C LYS A 2 5.00 -35.74 5.43
N LYS A 3 6.17 -35.47 4.83
CA LYS A 3 6.44 -34.18 4.14
C LYS A 3 5.64 -34.05 2.84
N GLN A 4 5.56 -35.13 2.05
CA GLN A 4 4.82 -35.16 0.79
C GLN A 4 3.32 -34.95 1.00
N VAL A 5 2.75 -35.58 2.03
CA VAL A 5 1.32 -35.42 2.37
C VAL A 5 1.01 -34.00 2.82
N ARG A 6 1.90 -33.38 3.62
CA ARG A 6 1.75 -31.96 4.01
C ARG A 6 1.82 -31.02 2.81
N LEU A 7 2.73 -31.27 1.87
CA LEU A 7 2.84 -30.48 0.65
C LEU A 7 1.59 -30.59 -0.21
N LEU A 8 1.06 -31.81 -0.37
CA LEU A 8 -0.15 -32.04 -1.15
C LEU A 8 -1.34 -31.27 -0.58
N LYS A 9 -1.45 -31.21 0.75
CA LYS A 9 -2.48 -30.41 1.42
C LYS A 9 -2.34 -28.92 1.09
N ILE A 10 -1.13 -28.35 1.20
CA ILE A 10 -0.89 -26.94 0.89
C ILE A 10 -1.27 -26.61 -0.56
N VAL A 11 -0.90 -27.49 -1.50
CA VAL A 11 -1.25 -27.32 -2.91
C VAL A 11 -2.76 -27.41 -3.10
N PHE A 12 -3.43 -28.36 -2.42
CA PHE A 12 -4.87 -28.53 -2.52
C PHE A 12 -5.63 -27.33 -1.95
N ASP A 13 -5.25 -26.86 -0.76
CA ASP A 13 -5.83 -25.66 -0.14
C ASP A 13 -5.69 -24.46 -1.09
N PHE A 14 -4.54 -24.28 -1.76
CA PHE A 14 -4.38 -23.24 -2.78
C PHE A 14 -5.33 -23.40 -3.96
N LEU A 15 -5.48 -24.62 -4.48
CA LEU A 15 -6.37 -24.91 -5.61
C LEU A 15 -7.86 -24.68 -5.26
N GLU A 16 -8.28 -24.93 -4.01
CA GLU A 16 -9.66 -24.66 -3.55
C GLU A 16 -10.03 -23.17 -3.59
N HIS A 17 -9.06 -22.27 -3.50
CA HIS A 17 -9.31 -20.82 -3.52
C HIS A 17 -9.31 -20.22 -4.94
N LEU A 18 -9.01 -21.03 -5.97
CA LEU A 18 -9.02 -20.58 -7.37
C LEU A 18 -10.44 -20.62 -7.94
N SER A 19 -10.75 -19.67 -8.83
CA SER A 19 -12.00 -19.71 -9.59
C SER A 19 -12.00 -20.84 -10.63
N GLU A 20 -13.19 -21.26 -11.07
CA GLU A 20 -13.32 -22.28 -12.12
C GLU A 20 -12.54 -21.92 -13.39
N GLU A 21 -12.53 -20.65 -13.78
CA GLU A 21 -11.76 -20.16 -14.93
C GLU A 21 -10.25 -20.33 -14.73
N GLN A 22 -9.74 -20.06 -13.52
CA GLN A 22 -8.32 -20.23 -13.19
C GLN A 22 -7.92 -21.71 -13.14
N LEU A 23 -8.80 -22.57 -12.64
CA LEU A 23 -8.61 -24.02 -12.66
C LEU A 23 -8.56 -24.55 -14.10
N GLU A 24 -9.47 -24.10 -14.96
CA GLU A 24 -9.46 -24.44 -16.38
C GLU A 24 -8.17 -23.97 -17.10
N LEU A 25 -7.65 -22.80 -16.74
CA LEU A 25 -6.36 -22.34 -17.27
C LEU A 25 -5.19 -23.25 -16.86
N LEU A 26 -5.22 -23.81 -15.64
CA LEU A 26 -4.22 -24.78 -15.17
C LEU A 26 -4.39 -26.14 -15.86
N ILE A 27 -5.62 -26.64 -15.99
CA ILE A 27 -5.92 -27.92 -16.66
C ILE A 27 -5.55 -27.86 -18.15
N SER A 28 -5.89 -26.75 -18.82
CA SER A 28 -5.57 -26.50 -20.23
C SER A 28 -4.10 -26.18 -20.51
N LYS A 29 -3.24 -26.19 -19.47
CA LYS A 29 -1.80 -25.87 -19.53
C LYS A 29 -1.49 -24.44 -19.99
N ARG A 30 -2.47 -23.54 -19.96
CA ARG A 30 -2.31 -22.12 -20.26
C ARG A 30 -1.72 -21.36 -19.07
N ALA A 31 -1.94 -21.84 -17.85
CA ALA A 31 -1.29 -21.41 -16.62
C ALA A 31 -0.40 -22.54 -16.05
N ARG A 32 0.56 -22.19 -15.19
CA ARG A 32 1.51 -23.14 -14.57
C ARG A 32 1.76 -22.77 -13.13
N LEU A 33 1.82 -23.77 -12.24
CA LEU A 33 2.32 -23.58 -10.87
C LEU A 33 3.84 -23.54 -10.89
N LYS A 34 4.43 -22.50 -10.30
CA LYS A 34 5.87 -22.33 -10.18
C LYS A 34 6.23 -22.26 -8.69
N LEU A 35 7.20 -23.07 -8.28
CA LEU A 35 7.82 -22.92 -6.98
C LEU A 35 8.82 -21.77 -7.07
N ASP A 36 8.50 -20.65 -6.45
CA ASP A 36 9.46 -19.57 -6.26
C ASP A 36 10.22 -19.78 -4.94
N ILE A 37 11.54 -19.67 -5.00
CA ILE A 37 12.42 -19.74 -3.83
C ILE A 37 13.07 -18.36 -3.73
N GLY A 38 12.24 -17.37 -3.41
CA GLY A 38 12.72 -16.02 -3.11
C GLY A 38 13.50 -16.02 -1.79
N ARG A 39 14.68 -15.37 -1.77
CA ARG A 39 15.25 -14.88 -0.51
C ARG A 39 14.18 -14.04 0.16
N GLU A 40 13.68 -14.44 1.33
CA GLU A 40 12.72 -13.71 2.19
C GLU A 40 12.14 -12.46 1.53
N VAL A 41 11.24 -12.67 0.57
CA VAL A 41 10.43 -11.57 0.05
C VAL A 41 9.25 -11.51 1.01
N ARG A 42 9.31 -10.53 1.91
CA ARG A 42 8.13 -10.06 2.66
C ARG A 42 6.99 -9.95 1.66
N GLU A 43 5.87 -10.58 1.99
CA GLU A 43 4.66 -10.68 1.20
C GLU A 43 4.42 -9.40 0.38
N GLU A 44 4.76 -9.43 -0.90
CA GLU A 44 4.16 -8.53 -1.88
C GLU A 44 2.74 -9.04 -2.09
N PHE A 45 1.86 -8.68 -1.16
CA PHE A 45 0.46 -8.54 -1.49
C PHE A 45 0.41 -7.55 -2.65
N THR A 46 0.14 -8.04 -3.85
CA THR A 46 -0.57 -7.24 -4.85
C THR A 46 -2.00 -7.03 -4.35
N THR A 47 -2.16 -6.37 -3.21
CA THR A 47 -3.29 -5.48 -3.04
C THR A 47 -3.02 -4.38 -4.04
N GLU A 48 -3.87 -4.25 -5.06
CA GLU A 48 -4.06 -2.96 -5.70
C GLU A 48 -4.14 -1.95 -4.56
N ILE A 49 -3.08 -1.18 -4.33
CA ILE A 49 -3.09 -0.20 -3.26
C ILE A 49 -4.14 0.81 -3.70
N CYS A 50 -5.31 0.72 -3.10
CA CYS A 50 -6.39 1.62 -3.40
C CYS A 50 -5.93 2.98 -2.87
N ILE A 51 -5.54 3.85 -3.80
CA ILE A 51 -5.04 5.20 -3.49
C ILE A 51 -6.05 5.92 -2.59
N ASP A 52 -7.35 5.65 -2.78
CA ASP A 52 -8.45 6.07 -1.90
C ASP A 52 -8.26 5.66 -0.45
N GLU A 53 -8.03 4.37 -0.16
CA GLU A 53 -7.85 3.85 1.20
C GLU A 53 -6.59 4.41 1.85
N VAL A 54 -5.50 4.55 1.08
CA VAL A 54 -4.28 5.17 1.56
C VAL A 54 -4.51 6.64 1.89
N CYS A 55 -5.28 7.37 1.08
CA CYS A 55 -5.68 8.74 1.38
C CYS A 55 -6.52 8.81 2.68
N ASP A 56 -7.51 7.94 2.81
CA ASP A 56 -8.39 7.89 4.00
C ASP A 56 -7.61 7.56 5.27
N GLU A 57 -6.63 6.65 5.21
CA GLU A 57 -5.74 6.34 6.34
C GLU A 57 -4.78 7.50 6.64
N ILE A 58 -4.21 8.14 5.61
CA ILE A 58 -3.35 9.32 5.80
C ILE A 58 -4.11 10.46 6.49
N GLU A 59 -5.39 10.64 6.17
CA GLU A 59 -6.27 11.63 6.81
C GLU A 59 -6.58 11.31 8.27
N LYS A 60 -6.51 10.03 8.69
CA LYS A 60 -6.73 9.64 10.09
C LYS A 60 -5.55 9.97 10.99
N PHE A 61 -4.32 10.03 10.47
CA PHE A 61 -3.16 10.35 11.29
C PHE A 61 -3.18 11.80 11.79
N THR A 62 -2.81 11.97 13.05
CA THR A 62 -2.71 13.26 13.73
C THR A 62 -1.28 13.77 13.86
N THR A 63 -0.29 12.93 13.57
CA THR A 63 1.13 13.29 13.63
C THR A 63 1.81 13.08 12.29
N ARG A 64 2.83 13.90 12.02
CA ARG A 64 3.59 13.84 10.77
C ARG A 64 4.45 12.58 10.72
N GLU A 65 4.98 12.18 11.87
CA GLU A 65 5.83 11.02 12.02
C GLU A 65 5.08 9.71 11.75
N GLU A 66 3.84 9.55 12.25
CA GLU A 66 3.03 8.35 12.01
C GLU A 66 2.64 8.21 10.54
N ALA A 67 2.18 9.30 9.91
CA ALA A 67 1.85 9.29 8.49
C ALA A 67 3.07 8.96 7.61
N LYS A 68 4.25 9.47 7.97
CA LYS A 68 5.50 9.16 7.27
C LYS A 68 5.88 7.69 7.41
N GLN A 69 5.83 7.15 8.62
CA GLN A 69 6.12 5.74 8.88
C GLN A 69 5.13 4.81 8.15
N TYR A 70 3.86 5.19 8.07
CA TYR A 70 2.85 4.45 7.32
C TYR A 70 3.16 4.41 5.82
N ILE A 71 3.45 5.57 5.22
CA ILE A 71 3.78 5.67 3.79
C ILE A 71 5.10 4.97 3.45
N GLU A 72 6.12 5.08 4.31
CA GLU A 72 7.39 4.37 4.15
C GLU A 72 7.22 2.85 4.35
N GLY A 73 6.33 2.43 5.25
CA GLY A 73 6.00 1.02 5.50
C GLY A 73 5.27 0.36 4.32
N LEU A 74 4.47 1.12 3.58
CA LEU A 74 3.77 0.64 2.37
C LEU A 74 4.69 0.40 1.16
N SER A 75 5.99 0.74 1.23
CA SER A 75 6.96 0.57 0.13
C SER A 75 6.47 1.09 -1.22
N LEU A 76 5.72 2.19 -1.22
CA LEU A 76 5.04 2.72 -2.41
C LEU A 76 6.02 3.06 -3.53
N LEU A 77 5.66 2.73 -4.77
CA LEU A 77 6.45 3.11 -5.94
C LEU A 77 6.33 4.61 -6.19
N LYS A 78 7.32 5.17 -6.90
CA LYS A 78 7.34 6.59 -7.29
C LYS A 78 6.11 6.99 -8.11
N VAL A 79 5.48 6.05 -8.80
CA VAL A 79 4.24 6.24 -9.56
C VAL A 79 3.04 6.43 -8.63
N ASP A 80 2.93 5.62 -7.58
CA ASP A 80 1.84 5.68 -6.59
C ASP A 80 1.93 6.95 -5.76
N LEU A 81 3.14 7.30 -5.28
CA LEU A 81 3.39 8.55 -4.57
C LEU A 81 3.00 9.78 -5.40
N LYS A 82 3.26 9.75 -6.72
CA LYS A 82 2.82 10.81 -7.64
C LYS A 82 1.30 10.83 -7.83
N ALA A 83 0.65 9.68 -7.86
CA ALA A 83 -0.80 9.58 -7.99
C ALA A 83 -1.51 10.12 -6.74
N ILE A 84 -1.04 9.76 -5.55
CA ILE A 84 -1.53 10.31 -4.26
C ILE A 84 -1.33 11.83 -4.23
N ALA A 85 -0.14 12.32 -4.58
CA ALA A 85 0.12 13.76 -4.61
C ALA A 85 -0.75 14.52 -5.62
N LYS A 86 -1.02 13.94 -6.79
CA LYS A 86 -1.92 14.52 -7.80
C LYS A 86 -3.35 14.62 -7.27
N ARG A 87 -3.79 13.63 -6.50
CA ARG A 87 -5.12 13.60 -5.87
C ARG A 87 -5.30 14.70 -4.82
N TYR A 88 -4.27 14.93 -4.01
CA TYR A 88 -4.22 16.05 -3.06
C TYR A 88 -3.86 17.40 -3.69
N ASN A 89 -3.73 17.46 -5.03
CA ASN A 89 -3.37 18.68 -5.76
C ASN A 89 -2.03 19.30 -5.29
N ILE A 90 -1.08 18.46 -4.87
CA ILE A 90 0.22 18.87 -4.37
C ILE A 90 1.19 19.04 -5.55
N PRO A 91 1.80 20.21 -5.74
CA PRO A 91 2.78 20.43 -6.79
C PRO A 91 4.09 19.69 -6.47
N LEU A 92 4.38 18.64 -7.24
CA LEU A 92 5.64 17.91 -7.17
C LEU A 92 6.62 18.39 -8.26
N GLY A 93 7.88 18.56 -7.89
CA GLY A 93 8.97 18.83 -8.82
C GLY A 93 9.41 17.56 -9.54
N SER A 94 9.75 17.66 -10.83
CA SER A 94 10.18 16.52 -11.65
C SER A 94 11.44 15.81 -11.13
N LYS A 95 12.24 16.50 -10.31
CA LYS A 95 13.48 16.00 -9.67
C LYS A 95 13.28 15.54 -8.22
N ASP A 96 12.07 15.60 -7.68
CA ASP A 96 11.84 15.23 -6.29
C ASP A 96 12.14 13.73 -6.07
N THR A 97 12.84 13.44 -4.97
CA THR A 97 13.11 12.08 -4.50
C THR A 97 11.88 11.53 -3.77
N ASN A 98 11.77 10.21 -3.62
CA ASN A 98 10.63 9.59 -2.93
C ASN A 98 10.43 10.19 -1.53
N VAL A 99 11.52 10.38 -0.77
CA VAL A 99 11.49 11.02 0.55
C VAL A 99 10.91 12.44 0.50
N GLN A 100 11.31 13.26 -0.47
CA GLN A 100 10.78 14.62 -0.62
C GLN A 100 9.31 14.65 -1.03
N ILE A 101 8.86 13.68 -1.83
CA ILE A 101 7.44 13.54 -2.19
C ILE A 101 6.63 13.17 -0.95
N ILE A 102 7.11 12.24 -0.13
CA ILE A 102 6.46 11.81 1.12
C ILE A 102 6.37 12.98 2.11
N ASP A 103 7.46 13.71 2.33
CA ASP A 103 7.47 14.87 3.25
C ASP A 103 6.46 15.95 2.80
N LYS A 104 6.41 16.27 1.50
CA LYS A 104 5.42 17.21 0.95
C LYS A 104 4.00 16.71 1.11
N LEU A 105 3.77 15.40 0.95
CA LEU A 105 2.47 14.78 1.11
C LEU A 105 1.98 14.91 2.56
N VAL A 106 2.81 14.49 3.50
CA VAL A 106 2.50 14.55 4.93
C VAL A 106 2.30 15.99 5.40
N GLU A 107 3.11 16.94 4.93
CA GLU A 107 2.94 18.36 5.27
C GLU A 107 1.64 18.95 4.74
N ASN A 108 1.25 18.63 3.50
CA ASN A 108 0.01 19.16 2.93
C ASN A 108 -1.23 18.50 3.49
N VAL A 109 -1.21 17.20 3.79
CA VAL A 109 -2.39 16.48 4.30
C VAL A 109 -2.51 16.64 5.81
N VAL A 110 -1.53 16.17 6.58
CA VAL A 110 -1.54 16.23 8.05
C VAL A 110 -1.24 17.64 8.54
N GLY A 111 -0.27 18.33 7.92
CA GLY A 111 0.11 19.68 8.34
C GLY A 111 -0.98 20.74 8.09
N SER A 112 -1.75 20.64 7.00
CA SER A 112 -2.90 21.52 6.77
C SER A 112 -4.05 21.21 7.74
N LYS A 113 -4.29 19.93 8.04
CA LYS A 113 -5.28 19.52 9.04
C LYS A 113 -4.93 20.04 10.43
N LEU A 114 -3.67 19.90 10.86
CA LEU A 114 -3.19 20.45 12.13
C LEU A 114 -3.28 21.98 12.18
N LYS A 115 -2.97 22.68 11.08
CA LYS A 115 -3.15 24.14 11.00
C LYS A 115 -4.63 24.52 11.09
N PHE A 116 -5.51 23.79 10.41
CA PHE A 116 -6.94 24.03 10.45
C PHE A 116 -7.54 23.73 11.83
N ASP A 117 -7.14 22.61 12.45
CA ASP A 117 -7.56 22.21 13.79
C ASP A 117 -7.00 23.15 14.87
N ALA A 118 -5.77 23.64 14.69
CA ALA A 118 -5.23 24.72 15.50
C ALA A 118 -6.06 25.99 15.34
N LEU A 119 -6.43 26.39 14.11
CA LEU A 119 -7.30 27.55 13.88
C LEU A 119 -8.71 27.35 14.46
N LEU A 120 -9.27 26.14 14.42
CA LEU A 120 -10.60 25.81 14.93
C LEU A 120 -10.63 25.77 16.47
N ASN A 121 -9.57 25.24 17.09
CA ASN A 121 -9.42 25.21 18.55
C ASN A 121 -8.82 26.51 19.11
N THR A 122 -8.48 27.48 18.27
CA THR A 122 -8.16 28.84 18.74
C THR A 122 -9.45 29.60 19.01
N ASP A 123 -10.26 29.09 19.95
CA ASP A 123 -11.26 29.88 20.64
C ASP A 123 -10.53 30.77 21.66
N LEU A 124 -10.39 32.04 21.29
CA LEU A 124 -10.55 33.22 22.14
C LEU A 124 -10.20 33.04 23.63
N LYS A 125 -8.90 33.04 23.97
CA LYS A 125 -8.47 33.46 25.30
C LYS A 125 -7.48 34.61 25.24
N ARG A 126 -8.11 35.80 25.29
CA ARG A 126 -7.63 37.14 25.68
C ARG A 126 -6.66 37.87 24.75
#